data_AF-A0A1F7PIR7-F1
#
_entry.id   AF-A0A1F7PIR7-F1
#
_cell.length_a   1.000
_cell.length_b   1.000
_cell.length_c   1.000
_cell.angle_alpha   90.00
_cell.angle_beta   90.00
_cell.angle_gamma   90.00
#
_symmetry.space_group_name_H-M   'P 1'
#
loop_
_entity.id
_entity.type
_entity.pdbx_description
1 polymer ?
#
loop_
_entity_poly.entity_id
_entity_poly.type
_entity_poly.pdbx_seq_one_letter_code
_entity_poly.pdbx_strand_id
1 'polypeptide(L)'
;GLDSAPVCTNCHGAHNIQNPHEKRAMVSRSCATCHQAVYERYARSVHGKALVEEGNQDVPACADCHTHHQIEQPGTKRFRLGSPEICIRCHGDERRMAKYSISTAVAQTYLSDFHGVTASLTRAAASPASQRVVVTCVDCHGAHDMASPRLKGHAAMKATVAATCAKCHEGASPDFPAAWLSHYEPSLRHAPLVYLVGLFYKIFIPFVVIGLVLHLLLHLYRVSAGR
;
A
#
# COMPACT_ATOMS: atom_id res chain seq x y z
N GLY A 1 -7.39 -38.37 -6.19
CA GLY A 1 -8.70 -37.73 -6.37
C GLY A 1 -8.58 -36.29 -5.93
N LEU A 2 -9.21 -35.37 -6.66
CA LEU A 2 -9.27 -33.92 -6.36
C LEU A 2 -10.22 -33.64 -5.19
N ASP A 3 -10.09 -34.35 -4.07
CA ASP A 3 -11.10 -34.34 -3.00
C ASP A 3 -10.99 -33.11 -2.08
N SER A 4 -10.08 -32.18 -2.38
CA SER A 4 -9.75 -31.01 -1.54
C SER A 4 -9.91 -29.66 -2.24
N ALA A 5 -10.36 -29.62 -3.51
CA ALA A 5 -10.62 -28.36 -4.21
C ALA A 5 -12.11 -27.99 -4.07
N PRO A 6 -12.45 -26.76 -3.62
CA PRO A 6 -13.84 -26.34 -3.56
C PRO A 6 -14.45 -26.29 -4.96
N VAL A 7 -15.67 -26.83 -5.09
CA VAL A 7 -16.51 -26.72 -6.29
C VAL A 7 -17.49 -25.56 -6.16
N CYS A 8 -18.18 -25.21 -7.24
CA CYS A 8 -19.08 -24.06 -7.33
C CYS A 8 -20.06 -23.95 -6.16
N THR A 9 -20.66 -25.09 -5.78
CA THR A 9 -21.67 -25.18 -4.73
C THR A 9 -21.10 -24.99 -3.33
N ASN A 10 -19.79 -25.18 -3.11
CA ASN A 10 -19.16 -24.91 -1.83
C ASN A 10 -19.11 -23.41 -1.50
N CYS A 11 -19.12 -22.53 -2.51
CA CYS A 11 -19.06 -21.08 -2.31
C CYS A 11 -20.38 -20.37 -2.64
N HIS A 12 -21.08 -20.79 -3.69
CA HIS A 12 -22.33 -20.17 -4.15
C HIS A 12 -23.61 -20.84 -3.61
N GLY A 13 -23.50 -22.04 -3.04
CA GLY A 13 -24.64 -22.88 -2.72
C GLY A 13 -25.25 -23.52 -3.98
N ALA A 14 -26.43 -24.12 -3.85
CA ALA A 14 -27.13 -24.79 -4.95
C ALA A 14 -28.40 -24.04 -5.40
N HIS A 15 -29.40 -23.94 -4.53
CA HIS A 15 -30.74 -23.45 -4.91
C HIS A 15 -31.04 -21.99 -4.52
N ASN A 16 -30.15 -21.31 -3.79
CA ASN A 16 -30.36 -19.94 -3.32
C ASN A 16 -29.13 -19.05 -3.60
N ILE A 17 -28.63 -19.10 -4.84
CA ILE A 17 -27.46 -18.32 -5.25
C ILE A 17 -27.79 -16.83 -5.15
N GLN A 18 -27.08 -16.11 -4.29
CA GLN A 18 -27.28 -14.69 -4.06
C GLN A 18 -26.36 -13.85 -4.97
N ASN A 19 -26.76 -12.61 -5.26
CA ASN A 19 -25.90 -11.66 -5.95
C ASN A 19 -24.70 -11.29 -5.04
N PRO A 20 -23.45 -11.62 -5.42
CA PRO A 20 -22.28 -11.34 -4.59
C PRO A 20 -21.98 -9.84 -4.45
N HIS A 21 -22.51 -9.00 -5.35
CA HIS A 21 -22.33 -7.54 -5.28
C HIS A 21 -23.25 -6.86 -4.26
N GLU A 22 -24.39 -7.47 -3.95
CA GLU A 22 -25.35 -6.95 -2.95
C GLU A 22 -25.03 -7.42 -1.54
N LYS A 23 -24.46 -8.63 -1.41
CA LYS A 23 -24.16 -9.25 -0.11
C LYS A 23 -22.67 -9.61 -0.01
N ARG A 24 -21.78 -8.62 -0.11
CA ARG A 24 -20.31 -8.84 -0.13
C ARG A 24 -19.79 -9.54 1.13
N ALA A 25 -20.45 -9.36 2.28
CA ALA A 25 -20.14 -10.10 3.51
C ALA A 25 -20.32 -11.62 3.36
N MET A 26 -21.27 -12.08 2.52
CA MET A 26 -21.45 -13.50 2.25
C MET A 26 -20.25 -14.10 1.52
N VAL A 27 -19.62 -13.37 0.61
CA VAL A 27 -18.40 -13.82 -0.08
C VAL A 27 -17.32 -14.16 0.94
N SER A 28 -17.13 -13.29 1.94
CA SER A 28 -16.15 -13.53 3.01
C SER A 28 -16.52 -14.73 3.89
N ARG A 29 -17.82 -14.94 4.15
CA ARG A 29 -18.33 -16.10 4.90
C ARG A 29 -18.13 -17.42 4.14
N SER A 30 -18.26 -17.43 2.81
CA SER A 30 -17.97 -18.64 2.01
C SER A 30 -16.50 -19.07 2.14
N CYS A 31 -15.57 -18.12 2.22
CA CYS A 31 -14.17 -18.42 2.50
C CYS A 31 -13.97 -18.97 3.93
N ALA A 32 -14.73 -18.47 4.90
CA ALA A 32 -14.63 -18.85 6.31
C ALA A 32 -14.95 -20.34 6.56
N THR A 33 -15.78 -20.97 5.73
CA THR A 33 -16.09 -22.41 5.80
C THR A 33 -14.83 -23.28 5.89
N CYS A 34 -13.74 -22.87 5.21
CA CYS A 34 -12.45 -23.54 5.28
C CYS A 34 -11.37 -22.68 6.00
N HIS A 35 -11.45 -21.36 5.89
CA HIS A 35 -10.44 -20.41 6.42
C HIS A 35 -10.92 -19.63 7.65
N GLN A 36 -11.58 -20.32 8.58
CA GLN A 36 -12.22 -19.71 9.75
C GLN A 36 -11.26 -18.82 10.56
N ALA A 37 -10.05 -19.30 10.87
CA ALA A 37 -9.08 -18.53 11.65
C ALA A 37 -8.62 -17.24 10.94
N VAL A 38 -8.57 -17.25 9.61
CA VAL A 38 -8.23 -16.06 8.81
C VAL A 38 -9.43 -15.10 8.81
N TYR A 39 -10.63 -15.63 8.59
CA TYR A 39 -11.87 -14.85 8.62
C TYR A 39 -12.05 -14.14 9.96
N GLU A 40 -11.78 -14.79 11.09
CA GLU A 40 -11.89 -14.19 12.41
C GLU A 40 -10.93 -13.02 12.62
N ARG A 41 -9.69 -13.11 12.09
CA ARG A 41 -8.76 -11.98 12.10
C ARG A 41 -9.30 -10.84 11.24
N TYR A 42 -9.73 -11.17 10.02
CA TYR A 42 -10.31 -10.20 9.09
C TYR A 42 -11.52 -9.49 9.69
N ALA A 43 -12.46 -10.23 10.28
CA ALA A 43 -13.66 -9.69 10.90
C ALA A 43 -13.36 -8.68 12.01
N ARG A 44 -12.22 -8.81 12.71
CA ARG A 44 -11.78 -7.85 13.72
C ARG A 44 -11.01 -6.65 13.16
N SER A 45 -10.56 -6.72 11.91
CA SER A 45 -9.90 -5.60 11.22
C SER A 45 -10.89 -4.47 10.91
N VAL A 46 -10.37 -3.29 10.57
CA VAL A 46 -11.22 -2.14 10.18
C VAL A 46 -12.09 -2.43 8.97
N HIS A 47 -11.59 -3.18 7.98
CA HIS A 47 -12.37 -3.54 6.79
C HIS A 47 -13.45 -4.58 7.14
N GLY A 48 -13.10 -5.59 7.94
CA GLY A 48 -14.05 -6.63 8.33
C GLY A 48 -15.17 -6.11 9.22
N LYS A 49 -14.85 -5.26 10.21
CA LYS A 49 -15.86 -4.60 11.05
C LYS A 49 -16.81 -3.75 10.21
N ALA A 50 -16.27 -2.89 9.35
CA ALA A 50 -17.10 -2.08 8.45
C ALA A 50 -17.98 -2.94 7.54
N LEU A 51 -17.46 -4.05 7.00
CA LEU A 51 -18.23 -4.92 6.10
C LEU A 51 -19.32 -5.72 6.83
N VAL A 52 -18.97 -6.32 7.97
CA VAL A 52 -19.79 -7.34 8.65
C VAL A 52 -20.71 -6.71 9.68
N GLU A 53 -20.22 -5.76 10.48
CA GLU A 53 -20.98 -5.13 11.57
C GLU A 53 -21.75 -3.90 11.06
N GLU A 54 -21.12 -3.05 10.25
CA GLU A 54 -21.72 -1.80 9.76
C GLU A 54 -22.46 -1.97 8.41
N GLY A 55 -22.29 -3.13 7.74
CA GLY A 55 -22.89 -3.41 6.43
C GLY A 55 -22.35 -2.53 5.29
N ASN A 56 -21.20 -1.89 5.48
CA ASN A 56 -20.60 -1.01 4.48
C ASN A 56 -20.12 -1.82 3.27
N GLN A 57 -20.70 -1.57 2.09
CA GLN A 57 -20.33 -2.28 0.86
C GLN A 57 -19.12 -1.64 0.13
N ASP A 58 -18.66 -0.46 0.55
CA ASP A 58 -17.51 0.24 -0.07
C ASP A 58 -16.14 -0.30 0.38
N VAL A 59 -16.11 -1.20 1.37
CA VAL A 59 -14.88 -1.84 1.88
C VAL A 59 -14.59 -3.19 1.20
N PRO A 60 -13.32 -3.62 1.16
CA PRO A 60 -12.95 -4.86 0.49
C PRO A 60 -13.41 -6.09 1.28
N ALA A 61 -13.93 -7.10 0.59
CA ALA A 61 -14.09 -8.47 1.04
C ALA A 61 -12.86 -9.32 0.62
N CYS A 62 -12.82 -10.60 1.02
CA CYS A 62 -11.71 -11.51 0.71
C CYS A 62 -11.34 -11.52 -0.79
N ALA A 63 -12.36 -11.54 -1.66
CA ALA A 63 -12.18 -11.66 -3.10
C ALA A 63 -11.68 -10.38 -3.78
N ASP A 64 -11.74 -9.21 -3.14
CA ASP A 64 -11.19 -7.97 -3.71
C ASP A 64 -9.66 -7.98 -3.67
N CYS A 65 -9.07 -8.70 -2.72
CA CYS A 65 -7.62 -8.87 -2.59
C CYS A 65 -7.12 -10.17 -3.25
N HIS A 66 -7.89 -11.26 -3.14
CA HIS A 66 -7.46 -12.59 -3.60
C HIS A 66 -8.09 -13.05 -4.92
N THR A 67 -9.06 -12.32 -5.49
CA THR A 67 -9.97 -12.79 -6.56
C THR A 67 -10.84 -13.99 -6.10
N HIS A 68 -11.69 -14.55 -6.97
CA HIS A 68 -12.68 -15.57 -6.57
C HIS A 68 -12.74 -16.83 -7.44
N HIS A 69 -12.09 -16.88 -8.60
CA HIS A 69 -12.01 -18.09 -9.45
C HIS A 69 -10.60 -18.43 -9.93
N GLN A 70 -9.63 -17.55 -9.64
CA GLN A 70 -8.22 -17.72 -9.98
C GLN A 70 -7.39 -17.27 -8.78
N ILE A 71 -7.73 -17.81 -7.61
CA ILE A 71 -7.12 -17.42 -6.34
C ILE A 71 -5.65 -17.81 -6.38
N GLU A 72 -4.78 -16.80 -6.46
CA GLU A 72 -3.34 -17.03 -6.35
C GLU A 72 -3.01 -17.56 -4.96
N GLN A 73 -2.03 -18.47 -4.88
CA GLN A 73 -1.57 -18.97 -3.60
C GLN A 73 -1.07 -17.81 -2.71
N PRO A 74 -1.66 -17.63 -1.52
CA PRO A 74 -1.17 -16.64 -0.56
C PRO A 74 0.30 -16.93 -0.19
N GLY A 75 1.08 -15.88 0.00
CA GLY A 75 2.48 -16.01 0.44
C GLY A 75 3.51 -16.23 -0.69
N THR A 76 3.08 -16.36 -1.95
CA THR A 76 4.04 -16.32 -3.06
C THR A 76 4.72 -14.94 -3.15
N LYS A 77 5.99 -14.92 -3.55
CA LYS A 77 6.73 -13.66 -3.76
C LYS A 77 5.99 -12.75 -4.74
N ARG A 78 5.40 -13.31 -5.79
CA ARG A 78 4.62 -12.56 -6.78
C ARG A 78 3.43 -11.86 -6.15
N PHE A 79 2.61 -12.58 -5.38
CA PHE A 79 1.44 -12.00 -4.72
C PHE A 79 1.86 -10.94 -3.70
N ARG A 80 2.89 -11.21 -2.89
CA ARG A 80 3.41 -10.25 -1.91
C ARG A 80 3.91 -8.96 -2.56
N LEU A 81 4.71 -9.06 -3.63
CA LEU A 81 5.21 -7.89 -4.35
C LEU A 81 4.12 -7.12 -5.11
N GLY A 82 3.00 -7.78 -5.42
CA GLY A 82 1.82 -7.13 -6.02
C GLY A 82 0.79 -6.60 -5.03
N SER A 83 1.03 -6.75 -3.73
CA SER A 83 0.10 -6.26 -2.70
C SER A 83 -0.07 -4.74 -2.69
N PRO A 84 0.96 -3.90 -2.95
CA PRO A 84 0.77 -2.46 -2.96
C PRO A 84 -0.32 -1.99 -3.93
N GLU A 85 -0.39 -2.57 -5.12
CA GLU A 85 -1.37 -2.21 -6.14
C GLU A 85 -2.79 -2.63 -5.77
N ILE A 86 -2.95 -3.72 -5.01
CA ILE A 86 -4.25 -4.13 -4.44
C ILE A 86 -4.74 -3.04 -3.48
N CYS A 87 -3.87 -2.59 -2.57
CA CYS A 87 -4.21 -1.56 -1.58
C CYS A 87 -4.49 -0.20 -2.25
N ILE A 88 -3.60 0.23 -3.16
CA ILE A 88 -3.66 1.53 -3.83
C ILE A 88 -4.89 1.66 -4.73
N ARG A 89 -5.43 0.55 -5.27
CA ARG A 89 -6.67 0.60 -6.06
C ARG A 89 -7.83 1.26 -5.32
N CYS A 90 -7.89 1.11 -3.99
CA CYS A 90 -8.89 1.77 -3.15
C CYS A 90 -8.31 2.98 -2.43
N HIS A 91 -7.12 2.83 -1.82
CA HIS A 91 -6.50 3.89 -1.01
C HIS A 91 -5.87 5.02 -1.83
N GLY A 92 -5.77 4.88 -3.15
CA GLY A 92 -5.40 5.95 -4.09
C GLY A 92 -6.59 6.52 -4.87
N ASP A 93 -7.81 5.99 -4.70
CA ASP A 93 -9.03 6.50 -5.34
C ASP A 93 -9.61 7.65 -4.51
N GLU A 94 -9.44 8.87 -5.01
CA GLU A 94 -9.87 10.10 -4.32
C GLU A 94 -11.38 10.13 -4.06
N ARG A 95 -12.18 9.72 -5.06
CA ARG A 95 -13.63 9.71 -4.95
C ARG A 95 -14.10 8.72 -3.89
N ARG A 96 -13.44 7.57 -3.79
CA ARG A 96 -13.76 6.56 -2.76
C ARG A 96 -13.29 7.01 -1.37
N MET A 97 -12.06 7.49 -1.24
CA MET A 97 -11.46 7.84 0.05
C MET A 97 -11.98 9.14 0.66
N ALA A 98 -12.44 10.09 -0.17
CA ALA A 98 -13.05 11.35 0.30
C ALA A 98 -14.24 11.10 1.24
N LYS A 99 -15.08 10.11 0.97
CA LYS A 99 -16.22 9.73 1.82
C LYS A 99 -15.81 9.37 3.26
N TYR A 100 -14.59 8.88 3.43
CA TYR A 100 -14.05 8.39 4.71
C TYR A 100 -13.03 9.37 5.32
N SER A 101 -12.79 10.50 4.67
CA SER A 101 -11.74 11.45 5.06
C SER A 101 -10.38 10.78 5.21
N ILE A 102 -10.05 9.87 4.28
CA ILE A 102 -8.75 9.19 4.19
C ILE A 102 -7.95 9.87 3.08
N SER A 103 -6.69 10.21 3.35
CA SER A 103 -5.83 10.82 2.33
C SER A 103 -5.37 9.78 1.31
N THR A 104 -5.46 10.12 0.02
CA THR A 104 -4.90 9.30 -1.07
C THR A 104 -3.41 9.49 -1.25
N ALA A 105 -2.80 10.46 -0.56
CA ALA A 105 -1.35 10.67 -0.58
C ALA A 105 -0.57 9.44 -0.10
N VAL A 106 -1.21 8.51 0.62
CA VAL A 106 -0.61 7.22 1.01
C VAL A 106 0.02 6.47 -0.17
N ALA A 107 -0.60 6.49 -1.34
CA ALA A 107 -0.08 5.82 -2.53
C ALA A 107 1.22 6.49 -3.00
N GLN A 108 1.20 7.81 -3.18
CA GLN A 108 2.35 8.54 -3.68
C GLN A 108 3.50 8.58 -2.66
N THR A 109 3.20 8.80 -1.38
CA THR A 109 4.20 8.84 -0.30
C THR A 109 4.91 7.50 -0.15
N TYR A 110 4.18 6.38 -0.23
CA TYR A 110 4.80 5.06 -0.23
C TYR A 110 5.68 4.83 -1.47
N LEU A 111 5.15 5.08 -2.67
CA LEU A 111 5.91 4.86 -3.91
C LEU A 111 7.14 5.76 -4.05
N SER A 112 7.17 6.88 -3.33
CA SER A 112 8.32 7.80 -3.29
C SER A 112 9.29 7.48 -2.16
N ASP A 113 8.97 6.54 -1.26
CA ASP A 113 9.84 6.11 -0.19
C ASP A 113 10.79 4.99 -0.63
N PHE A 114 11.82 4.72 0.18
CA PHE A 114 12.81 3.68 -0.12
C PHE A 114 12.21 2.27 -0.24
N HIS A 115 11.22 1.93 0.58
CA HIS A 115 10.53 0.64 0.53
C HIS A 115 9.68 0.52 -0.74
N GLY A 116 8.89 1.53 -1.09
CA GLY A 116 8.06 1.56 -2.29
C GLY A 116 8.89 1.51 -3.57
N VAL A 117 9.93 2.34 -3.67
CA VAL A 117 10.87 2.30 -4.82
C VAL A 117 11.51 0.91 -4.94
N THR A 118 11.98 0.34 -3.82
CA THR A 118 12.59 -1.01 -3.84
C THR A 118 11.58 -2.09 -4.24
N ALA A 119 10.33 -2.01 -3.77
CA ALA A 119 9.27 -2.93 -4.14
C ALA A 119 8.95 -2.85 -5.64
N SER A 120 8.80 -1.64 -6.19
CA SER A 120 8.54 -1.41 -7.61
C SER A 120 9.67 -1.92 -8.50
N LEU A 121 10.93 -1.63 -8.13
CA LEU A 121 12.10 -2.11 -8.88
C LEU A 121 12.22 -3.64 -8.81
N THR A 122 12.02 -4.24 -7.63
CA THR A 122 12.08 -5.71 -7.47
C THR A 122 11.00 -6.41 -8.26
N ARG A 123 9.80 -5.81 -8.35
CA ARG A 123 8.70 -6.35 -9.16
C ARG A 123 8.99 -6.29 -10.66
N ALA A 124 9.62 -5.20 -11.12
CA ALA A 124 9.97 -5.02 -12.53
C ALA A 124 11.18 -5.87 -12.98
N ALA A 125 12.07 -6.23 -12.05
CA ALA A 125 13.26 -7.02 -12.35
C ALA A 125 12.91 -8.50 -12.65
N ALA A 126 13.34 -9.00 -13.81
CA ALA A 126 13.20 -10.40 -14.21
C ALA A 126 14.10 -11.37 -13.42
N SER A 127 15.13 -10.86 -12.75
CA SER A 127 16.07 -11.64 -11.94
C SER A 127 15.97 -11.21 -10.47
N PRO A 128 16.02 -12.14 -9.51
CA PRO A 128 15.98 -11.79 -8.11
C PRO A 128 17.29 -11.09 -7.77
N ALA A 129 17.26 -9.77 -7.68
CA ALA A 129 18.30 -9.03 -6.97
C ALA A 129 18.46 -9.69 -5.60
N SER A 130 19.69 -10.12 -5.30
CA SER A 130 20.10 -10.76 -4.05
C SER A 130 19.35 -10.19 -2.85
N GLN A 131 18.57 -11.04 -2.16
CA GLN A 131 17.92 -10.84 -0.86
C GLN A 131 17.97 -9.40 -0.29
N ARG A 132 17.28 -8.45 -0.92
CA ARG A 132 16.94 -7.19 -0.25
C ARG A 132 15.62 -7.39 0.47
N VAL A 133 15.56 -6.97 1.73
CA VAL A 133 14.30 -6.88 2.47
C VAL A 133 13.40 -5.92 1.71
N VAL A 134 12.37 -6.47 1.07
CA VAL A 134 11.32 -5.67 0.43
C VAL A 134 10.16 -5.57 1.41
N VAL A 135 9.83 -4.35 1.80
CA VAL A 135 8.71 -4.04 2.69
C VAL A 135 7.54 -3.58 1.81
N THR A 136 6.35 -4.11 2.06
CA THR A 136 5.09 -3.70 1.43
C THR A 136 4.07 -3.27 2.47
N CYS A 137 2.91 -2.82 2.01
CA CYS A 137 1.83 -2.33 2.88
C CYS A 137 1.47 -3.32 4.00
N VAL A 138 1.45 -4.62 3.70
CA VAL A 138 1.04 -5.67 4.65
C VAL A 138 2.08 -5.95 5.73
N ASP A 139 3.36 -5.61 5.51
CA ASP A 139 4.40 -5.78 6.54
C ASP A 139 4.24 -4.74 7.67
N CYS A 140 3.69 -3.56 7.35
CA CYS A 140 3.43 -2.48 8.29
C CYS A 140 2.01 -2.51 8.88
N HIS A 141 1.00 -2.74 8.03
CA HIS A 141 -0.41 -2.66 8.43
C HIS A 141 -1.04 -4.02 8.78
N GLY A 142 -0.38 -5.13 8.46
CA GLY A 142 -0.97 -6.46 8.51
C GLY A 142 -1.76 -6.80 7.23
N ALA A 143 -2.02 -8.09 7.02
CA ALA A 143 -2.73 -8.58 5.83
C ALA A 143 -4.23 -8.81 6.08
N HIS A 144 -4.56 -9.34 7.26
CA HIS A 144 -5.94 -9.69 7.66
C HIS A 144 -6.33 -9.09 9.01
N ASP A 145 -5.51 -8.21 9.57
CA ASP A 145 -5.65 -7.67 10.94
C ASP A 145 -5.37 -6.16 10.97
N MET A 146 -5.67 -5.48 9.85
CA MET A 146 -5.50 -4.05 9.68
C MET A 146 -6.26 -3.26 10.74
N ALA A 147 -5.54 -2.42 11.48
CA ALA A 147 -6.09 -1.55 12.51
C ALA A 147 -6.06 -0.09 12.07
N SER A 148 -7.05 0.69 12.49
CA SER A 148 -7.06 2.13 12.23
C SER A 148 -6.03 2.81 13.12
N PRO A 149 -5.16 3.68 12.56
CA PRO A 149 -4.23 4.47 13.38
C PRO A 149 -4.98 5.45 14.28
N ARG A 150 -6.22 5.86 13.93
CA ARG A 150 -7.05 6.77 14.75
C ARG A 150 -7.47 6.13 16.08
N LEU A 151 -7.61 4.81 16.13
CA LEU A 151 -8.13 4.10 17.31
C LEU A 151 -7.08 3.87 18.40
N LYS A 152 -5.77 4.06 18.11
CA LYS A 152 -4.69 3.72 19.05
C LYS A 152 -4.09 4.93 19.80
N GLY A 153 -4.50 6.16 19.49
CA GLY A 153 -3.86 7.36 20.06
C GLY A 153 -2.39 7.51 19.62
N HIS A 154 -1.85 8.73 19.74
CA HIS A 154 -0.54 9.06 19.16
C HIS A 154 0.63 8.25 19.75
N ALA A 155 0.66 8.08 21.08
CA ALA A 155 1.75 7.39 21.77
C ALA A 155 1.79 5.89 21.45
N ALA A 156 0.63 5.20 21.51
CA ALA A 156 0.60 3.77 21.21
C ALA A 156 0.81 3.52 19.71
N MET A 157 0.40 4.44 18.84
CA MET A 157 0.74 4.40 17.41
C MET A 157 2.26 4.50 17.19
N LYS A 158 2.95 5.48 17.81
CA LYS A 158 4.41 5.59 17.76
C LYS A 158 5.10 4.31 18.23
N ALA A 159 4.67 3.75 19.38
CA ALA A 159 5.23 2.50 19.90
C ALA A 159 5.01 1.32 18.95
N THR A 160 3.82 1.23 18.34
CA THR A 160 3.51 0.19 17.35
C THR A 160 4.40 0.32 16.12
N VAL A 161 4.59 1.54 15.61
CA VAL A 161 5.46 1.80 14.45
C VAL A 161 6.92 1.46 14.78
N ALA A 162 7.43 1.88 15.94
CA ALA A 162 8.79 1.54 16.36
C ALA A 162 9.01 0.03 16.45
N ALA A 163 8.05 -0.71 17.01
CA ALA A 163 8.12 -2.17 17.06
C ALA A 163 8.09 -2.81 15.66
N THR A 164 7.35 -2.24 14.71
CA THR A 164 7.34 -2.70 13.31
C THR A 164 8.67 -2.45 12.62
N CYS A 165 9.25 -1.25 12.76
CA CYS A 165 10.55 -0.90 12.16
C CYS A 165 11.68 -1.79 12.70
N ALA A 166 11.65 -2.10 14.01
CA ALA A 166 12.64 -2.93 14.69
C ALA A 166 12.72 -4.37 14.15
N LYS A 167 11.69 -4.85 13.43
CA LYS A 167 11.72 -6.18 12.77
C LYS A 167 12.81 -6.30 11.70
N CYS A 168 13.23 -5.19 11.12
CA CYS A 168 14.25 -5.16 10.06
C CYS A 168 15.43 -4.25 10.43
N HIS A 169 15.19 -3.20 11.22
CA HIS A 169 16.21 -2.27 11.70
C HIS A 169 16.64 -2.65 13.13
N GLU A 170 17.34 -3.78 13.24
CA GLU A 170 17.88 -4.25 14.52
C GLU A 170 18.86 -3.21 15.11
N GLY A 171 18.69 -2.90 16.40
CA GLY A 171 19.53 -1.91 17.11
C GLY A 171 19.18 -0.44 16.86
N ALA A 172 18.14 -0.15 16.06
CA ALA A 172 17.68 1.23 15.88
C ALA A 172 17.06 1.81 17.16
N SER A 173 17.31 3.09 17.43
CA SER A 173 16.73 3.78 18.59
C SER A 173 15.20 3.89 18.48
N PRO A 174 14.47 4.04 19.60
CA PRO A 174 13.01 4.25 19.58
C PRO A 174 12.56 5.45 18.73
N ASP A 175 13.43 6.46 18.57
CA ASP A 175 13.17 7.65 17.75
C ASP A 175 13.51 7.46 16.26
N PHE A 176 14.06 6.32 15.84
CA PHE A 176 14.39 6.05 14.44
C PHE A 176 13.21 6.27 13.48
N PRO A 177 11.98 5.82 13.78
CA PRO A 177 10.83 6.08 12.91
C PRO A 177 10.42 7.56 12.84
N ALA A 178 10.90 8.43 13.73
CA ALA A 178 10.57 9.85 13.70
C ALA A 178 11.16 10.58 12.48
N ALA A 179 12.21 10.02 11.85
CA ALA A 179 12.74 10.51 10.58
C ALA A 179 11.80 10.22 9.39
N TRP A 180 10.86 9.28 9.54
CA TRP A 180 9.86 8.96 8.53
C TRP A 180 8.58 9.78 8.77
N LEU A 181 8.13 10.48 7.73
CA LEU A 181 6.94 11.35 7.77
C LEU A 181 5.60 10.58 7.78
N SER A 182 5.65 9.26 7.98
CA SER A 182 4.49 8.40 7.77
C SER A 182 3.94 8.55 6.34
N HIS A 183 2.61 8.54 6.18
CA HIS A 183 1.93 8.79 4.90
C HIS A 183 1.44 10.24 4.77
N TYR A 184 2.12 11.19 5.41
CA TYR A 184 1.79 12.61 5.32
C TYR A 184 2.69 13.35 4.34
N GLU A 185 2.10 14.26 3.56
CA GLU A 185 2.86 15.15 2.70
C GLU A 185 3.53 16.26 3.53
N PRO A 186 4.80 16.59 3.24
CA PRO A 186 5.44 17.76 3.82
C PRO A 186 4.62 19.02 3.54
N SER A 187 4.36 19.81 4.57
CA SER A 187 3.66 21.08 4.49
C SER A 187 4.22 22.05 5.52
N LEU A 188 3.87 23.32 5.43
CA LEU A 188 4.24 24.32 6.46
C LEU A 188 3.72 23.96 7.86
N ARG A 189 2.68 23.10 7.95
CA ARG A 189 2.13 22.61 9.21
C ARG A 189 2.74 21.27 9.66
N HIS A 190 3.15 20.43 8.72
CA HIS A 190 3.70 19.09 8.98
C HIS A 190 5.07 18.97 8.32
N ALA A 191 6.14 18.98 9.13
CA ALA A 191 7.53 19.00 8.66
C ALA A 191 7.89 20.20 7.75
N PRO A 192 7.83 21.44 8.29
CA PRO A 192 8.07 22.66 7.52
C PRO A 192 9.48 22.72 6.92
N LEU A 193 10.49 22.19 7.62
CA LEU A 193 11.86 22.16 7.09
C LEU A 193 11.95 21.29 5.82
N VAL A 194 11.35 20.10 5.83
CA VAL A 194 11.34 19.21 4.65
C VAL A 194 10.59 19.87 3.50
N TYR A 195 9.47 20.54 3.79
CA TYR A 195 8.72 21.30 2.79
C TYR A 195 9.57 22.42 2.16
N LEU A 196 10.26 23.23 2.95
CA LEU A 196 11.08 24.33 2.47
C LEU A 196 12.28 23.84 1.66
N VAL A 197 12.94 22.77 2.10
CA VAL A 197 14.02 22.12 1.35
C VAL A 197 13.51 21.56 0.01
N GLY A 198 12.34 20.91 0.01
CA GLY A 198 11.69 20.44 -1.22
C GLY A 198 11.36 21.58 -2.17
N LEU A 199 10.84 22.71 -1.65
CA LEU A 199 10.54 23.91 -2.43
C LEU A 199 11.81 24.50 -3.05
N PHE A 200 12.90 24.57 -2.27
CA PHE A 200 14.20 25.01 -2.76
C PHE A 200 14.66 24.16 -3.95
N TYR A 201 14.69 22.83 -3.80
CA TYR A 201 15.14 21.93 -4.88
C TYR A 201 14.22 21.96 -6.11
N LYS A 202 12.91 22.15 -5.90
CA LYS A 202 11.94 22.31 -7.00
C LYS A 202 12.25 23.50 -7.90
N ILE A 203 12.83 24.57 -7.34
CA ILE A 203 13.23 25.77 -8.10
C ILE A 203 14.67 25.65 -8.59
N PHE A 204 15.57 25.18 -7.73
CA PHE A 204 17.01 25.12 -8.00
C PHE A 204 17.36 24.12 -9.12
N ILE A 205 16.75 22.93 -9.14
CA ILE A 205 17.07 21.91 -10.14
C ILE A 205 16.73 22.39 -11.57
N PRO A 206 15.52 22.88 -11.88
CA PRO A 206 15.22 23.44 -13.20
C PRO A 206 16.12 24.61 -13.57
N PHE A 207 16.42 25.51 -12.62
CA PHE A 207 17.33 26.63 -12.87
C PHE A 207 18.71 26.17 -13.35
N VAL A 208 19.32 25.20 -12.66
CA VAL A 208 20.63 24.63 -13.04
C VAL A 208 20.54 23.91 -14.38
N VAL A 209 19.50 23.11 -14.62
CA VAL A 209 19.30 22.38 -15.88
C VAL A 209 19.12 23.34 -17.06
N ILE A 210 18.31 24.39 -16.91
CA ILE A 210 18.12 25.42 -17.94
C ILE A 210 19.44 26.13 -18.23
N GLY A 211 20.20 26.49 -17.19
CA GLY A 211 21.52 27.10 -17.35
C GLY A 211 22.49 26.20 -18.13
N LEU A 212 22.53 24.90 -17.82
CA LEU A 212 23.35 23.92 -18.53
C LEU A 212 22.92 23.78 -19.99
N VAL A 213 21.61 23.67 -20.26
CA VAL A 213 21.08 23.57 -21.63
C VAL A 213 21.42 24.82 -22.44
N LEU A 214 21.24 26.02 -21.86
CA LEU A 214 21.61 27.28 -22.51
C LEU A 214 23.11 27.34 -22.80
N HIS A 215 23.94 26.93 -21.86
CA HIS A 215 25.39 26.86 -22.06
C HIS A 215 25.76 25.95 -23.24
N LEU A 216 25.16 24.76 -23.32
CA LEU A 216 25.37 23.81 -24.41
C LEU A 216 24.89 24.39 -25.76
N LEU A 217 23.73 25.04 -25.80
CA LEU A 217 23.20 25.65 -27.02
C LEU A 217 24.08 26.80 -27.51
N LEU A 218 24.56 27.65 -26.61
CA LEU A 218 25.48 28.74 -26.95
C LEU A 218 26.83 28.20 -27.45
N HIS A 219 27.32 27.11 -26.85
CA HIS A 219 28.54 26.45 -27.31
C HIS A 219 28.37 25.86 -28.71
N LEU A 220 27.26 25.15 -28.98
CA LEU A 220 26.96 24.60 -30.30
C LEU A 220 26.77 25.71 -31.34
N TYR A 221 26.08 26.79 -30.98
CA TYR A 221 25.91 27.95 -31.85
C TYR A 221 27.27 28.54 -32.23
N ARG A 222 28.15 28.74 -31.26
CA ARG A 222 29.52 29.24 -31.48
C ARG A 222 30.30 28.34 -32.45
N VAL A 223 30.33 27.04 -32.20
CA VAL A 223 31.01 26.06 -33.07
C VAL A 223 30.43 26.08 -34.50
N SER A 224 29.09 26.16 -34.63
CA SER A 224 28.43 26.20 -35.95
C SER A 224 28.63 27.51 -36.71
N ALA A 225 28.81 28.63 -36.00
CA ALA A 225 29.05 29.95 -36.58
C ALA A 225 30.52 30.18 -36.97
N GLY A 226 31.39 29.16 -36.86
CA GLY A 226 32.78 29.21 -37.31
C GLY A 226 33.69 30.13 -36.49
N ARG A 227 33.44 30.33 -35.18
CA ARG A 227 34.31 31.08 -34.24
C ARG A 227 34.65 30.30 -32.97
#